data_AF-A0A7X7E6N6-F1
#
_entry.id   AF-A0A7X7E6N6-F1
#
_cell.length_a   1.000
_cell.length_b   1.000
_cell.length_c   1.000
_cell.angle_alpha   90.00
_cell.angle_beta   90.00
_cell.angle_gamma   90.00
#
_symmetry.space_group_name_H-M   'P 1'
#
loop_
_entity.id
_entity.type
_entity.pdbx_description
1 polymer ?
#
loop_
_entity_poly.entity_id
_entity_poly.type
_entity_poly.pdbx_seq_one_letter_code
_entity_poly.pdbx_strand_id
1 'polypeptide(L)'
;MILASTIAGVGFGSAGVTLPHGMSYPISGLVRDYRPEGYPQDHALVPHGMAVILGAPAAFRFMAPGNPEMFLKAARLMGADTRGAATDDAGEIVAQAVIEVMKKAQIPNGLRAVGYTPEDVDALVEGVLPQHRVTKLSPRPAKAEDFRQLFLDSMTIW
;
A
#
# COMPACT_ATOMS: atom_id res chain seq x y z
N MET A 1 6.35 -11.66 16.31
CA MET A 1 5.52 -11.54 15.08
C MET A 1 4.14 -12.17 15.24
N ILE A 2 3.99 -13.43 15.68
CA ILE A 2 2.68 -14.10 15.79
C ILE A 2 1.62 -13.28 16.54
N LEU A 3 1.93 -12.77 17.75
CA LEU A 3 0.98 -11.97 18.53
C LEU A 3 0.52 -10.70 17.78
N ALA A 4 1.44 -10.00 17.12
CA ALA A 4 1.12 -8.79 16.35
C ALA A 4 0.19 -9.11 15.17
N SER A 5 0.47 -10.18 14.40
CA SER A 5 -0.41 -10.61 13.31
C SER A 5 -1.79 -11.06 13.80
N THR A 6 -1.88 -11.72 14.96
CA THR A 6 -3.15 -12.12 15.54
C THR A 6 -3.99 -10.91 15.94
N ILE A 7 -3.40 -9.93 16.63
CA ILE A 7 -4.10 -8.70 17.04
C ILE A 7 -4.54 -7.89 15.82
N ALA A 8 -3.69 -7.78 14.79
CA ALA A 8 -4.05 -7.14 13.54
C ALA A 8 -5.25 -7.83 12.87
N GLY A 9 -5.25 -9.17 12.84
CA GLY A 9 -6.35 -9.98 12.31
C GLY A 9 -7.68 -9.77 13.04
N VAL A 10 -7.66 -9.64 14.37
CA VAL A 10 -8.85 -9.27 15.14
C VAL A 10 -9.37 -7.89 14.73
N GLY A 11 -8.46 -6.91 14.58
CA GLY A 11 -8.82 -5.54 14.19
C GLY A 11 -9.45 -5.46 12.79
N PHE A 12 -8.71 -5.86 11.76
CA PHE A 12 -9.24 -5.77 10.39
C PHE A 12 -10.33 -6.81 10.09
N GLY A 13 -10.40 -7.90 10.86
CA GLY A 13 -11.48 -8.88 10.76
C GLY A 13 -12.86 -8.28 11.07
N SER A 14 -12.92 -7.26 11.94
CA SER A 14 -14.14 -6.51 12.24
C SER A 14 -14.28 -5.22 11.44
N ALA A 15 -13.18 -4.47 11.25
CA ALA A 15 -13.21 -3.15 10.62
C ALA A 15 -13.06 -3.17 9.10
N GLY A 16 -12.53 -4.25 8.54
CA GLY A 16 -12.08 -4.32 7.15
C GLY A 16 -10.73 -3.64 6.92
N VAL A 17 -10.39 -3.44 5.64
CA VAL A 17 -9.13 -2.87 5.13
C VAL A 17 -9.41 -1.89 4.01
N THR A 18 -8.42 -1.08 3.62
CA THR A 18 -8.59 0.07 2.71
C THR A 18 -7.82 -0.06 1.38
N LEU A 19 -7.51 1.07 0.73
CA LEU A 19 -6.95 1.16 -0.63
C LEU A 19 -5.73 0.25 -0.88
N PRO A 20 -4.73 0.11 0.00
CA PRO A 20 -3.57 -0.76 -0.26
C PRO A 20 -3.97 -2.21 -0.53
N HIS A 21 -5.00 -2.70 0.18
CA HIS A 21 -5.52 -4.04 -0.07
C HIS A 21 -6.23 -4.11 -1.42
N GLY A 22 -7.09 -3.14 -1.75
CA GLY A 22 -7.76 -3.10 -3.06
C GLY A 22 -6.76 -3.08 -4.22
N MET A 23 -5.72 -2.26 -4.13
CA MET A 23 -4.66 -2.15 -5.13
C MET A 23 -3.86 -3.45 -5.28
N SER A 24 -3.73 -4.23 -4.20
CA SER A 24 -2.95 -5.47 -4.23
C SER A 24 -3.53 -6.53 -5.18
N TYR A 25 -4.84 -6.52 -5.43
CA TYR A 25 -5.51 -7.51 -6.30
C TYR A 25 -4.98 -7.45 -7.73
N PRO A 26 -5.03 -6.30 -8.44
CA PRO A 26 -4.42 -6.20 -9.76
C PRO A 26 -2.89 -6.32 -9.75
N ILE A 27 -2.20 -5.84 -8.70
CA ILE A 27 -0.73 -6.00 -8.58
C ILE A 27 -0.32 -7.47 -8.48
N SER A 28 -1.15 -8.31 -7.86
CA SER A 28 -0.86 -9.75 -7.77
C SER A 28 -1.35 -10.49 -9.02
N GLY A 29 -2.52 -10.12 -9.53
CA GLY A 29 -3.21 -10.82 -10.61
C GLY A 29 -2.71 -10.52 -12.03
N LEU A 30 -2.05 -9.38 -12.24
CA LEU A 30 -1.53 -8.97 -13.55
C LEU A 30 -0.01 -9.09 -13.67
N VAL A 31 0.64 -9.78 -12.73
CA VAL A 31 2.09 -10.01 -12.79
C VAL A 31 2.43 -10.85 -14.01
N ARG A 32 3.50 -10.47 -14.72
CA ARG A 32 3.97 -11.19 -15.90
C ARG A 32 5.11 -12.15 -15.59
N ASP A 33 6.20 -11.61 -15.04
CA ASP A 33 7.49 -12.31 -15.03
C ASP A 33 8.20 -12.30 -13.67
N TYR A 34 7.69 -11.56 -12.68
CA TYR A 34 8.35 -11.43 -11.39
C TYR A 34 8.27 -12.73 -10.60
N ARG A 35 9.42 -13.19 -10.11
CA ARG A 35 9.58 -14.39 -9.27
C ARG A 35 10.48 -14.03 -8.08
N PRO A 36 9.90 -13.76 -6.90
CA PRO A 36 10.71 -13.39 -5.74
C PRO A 36 11.54 -14.57 -5.24
N GLU A 37 12.69 -14.27 -4.65
CA GLU A 37 13.52 -15.26 -3.97
C GLU A 37 12.76 -15.91 -2.81
N GLY A 38 12.96 -17.22 -2.59
CA GLY A 38 12.32 -17.97 -1.50
C GLY A 38 10.88 -18.41 -1.78
N TYR A 39 10.34 -18.14 -2.98
CA TYR A 39 9.04 -18.62 -3.45
C TYR A 39 9.19 -19.68 -4.56
N PRO A 40 8.12 -20.43 -4.89
CA PRO A 40 8.13 -21.30 -6.06
C PRO A 40 8.52 -20.53 -7.34
N GLN A 41 9.39 -21.13 -8.15
CA GLN A 41 9.97 -20.48 -9.34
C GLN A 41 9.32 -20.95 -10.65
N ASP A 42 8.30 -21.81 -10.57
CA ASP A 42 7.60 -22.42 -11.70
C ASP A 42 6.61 -21.47 -12.39
N HIS A 43 6.14 -20.43 -11.70
CA HIS A 43 5.24 -19.41 -12.24
C HIS A 43 5.59 -18.01 -11.69
N ALA A 44 5.12 -16.97 -12.36
CA ALA A 44 5.27 -15.60 -11.88
C ALA A 44 4.27 -15.31 -10.76
N LEU A 45 4.70 -14.57 -9.74
CA LEU A 45 3.84 -14.17 -8.63
C LEU A 45 4.41 -12.92 -7.94
N VAL A 46 3.52 -12.05 -7.48
CA VAL A 46 3.82 -11.07 -6.42
C VAL A 46 3.11 -11.54 -5.16
N PRO A 47 3.81 -11.87 -4.06
CA PRO A 47 3.15 -12.32 -2.84
C PRO A 47 2.23 -11.25 -2.31
N HIS A 48 1.05 -11.62 -1.80
CA HIS A 48 0.02 -10.66 -1.40
C HIS A 48 0.55 -9.55 -0.46
N GLY A 49 1.34 -9.89 0.56
CA GLY A 49 1.92 -8.89 1.47
C GLY A 49 2.83 -7.88 0.75
N MET A 50 3.57 -8.33 -0.27
CA MET A 50 4.39 -7.46 -1.12
C MET A 50 3.49 -6.57 -1.99
N ALA A 51 2.46 -7.13 -2.62
CA ALA A 51 1.51 -6.38 -3.43
C ALA A 51 0.78 -5.27 -2.63
N VAL A 52 0.40 -5.56 -1.38
CA VAL A 52 -0.23 -4.57 -0.48
C VAL A 52 0.74 -3.44 -0.15
N ILE A 53 1.96 -3.76 0.25
CA ILE A 53 2.89 -2.76 0.75
C ILE A 53 3.47 -1.86 -0.36
N LEU A 54 3.55 -2.35 -1.59
CA LEU A 54 4.01 -1.56 -2.75
C LEU A 54 3.09 -0.38 -3.07
N GLY A 55 1.78 -0.50 -2.83
CA GLY A 55 0.82 0.61 -3.01
C GLY A 55 0.61 1.46 -1.75
N ALA A 56 1.13 1.04 -0.60
CA ALA A 56 0.77 1.62 0.69
C ALA A 56 1.27 3.07 0.89
N PRO A 57 2.52 3.45 0.55
CA PRO A 57 3.00 4.82 0.75
C PRO A 57 2.17 5.87 0.00
N ALA A 58 1.90 5.64 -1.29
CA ALA A 58 1.04 6.51 -2.09
C ALA A 58 -0.38 6.58 -1.52
N ALA A 59 -0.96 5.42 -1.17
CA ALA A 59 -2.29 5.36 -0.59
C ALA A 59 -2.39 6.09 0.77
N PHE A 60 -1.37 6.02 1.61
CA PHE A 60 -1.36 6.73 2.89
C PHE A 60 -1.26 8.23 2.73
N ARG A 61 -0.43 8.73 1.80
CA ARG A 61 -0.41 10.16 1.42
C ARG A 61 -1.79 10.64 0.98
N PHE A 62 -2.47 9.86 0.16
CA PHE A 62 -3.81 10.19 -0.31
C PHE A 62 -4.87 10.16 0.81
N MET A 63 -4.87 9.11 1.64
CA MET A 63 -5.91 8.89 2.66
C MET A 63 -5.76 9.78 3.89
N ALA A 64 -4.55 10.25 4.21
CA ALA A 64 -4.26 10.97 5.45
C ALA A 64 -5.16 12.19 5.73
N PRO A 65 -5.50 13.06 4.76
CA PRO A 65 -6.42 14.17 4.98
C PRO A 65 -7.81 13.75 5.49
N GLY A 66 -8.24 12.49 5.27
CA GLY A 66 -9.51 11.99 5.79
C GLY A 66 -9.51 11.69 7.30
N ASN A 67 -8.33 11.47 7.91
CA ASN A 67 -8.18 11.29 9.35
C ASN A 67 -6.72 11.50 9.82
N PRO A 68 -6.19 12.74 9.75
CA PRO A 68 -4.77 13.00 9.91
C PRO A 68 -4.23 12.60 11.29
N GLU A 69 -5.02 12.78 12.34
CA GLU A 69 -4.65 12.40 13.71
C GLU A 69 -4.36 10.90 13.84
N MET A 70 -5.17 10.05 13.20
CA MET A 70 -4.95 8.60 13.22
C MET A 70 -3.70 8.19 12.45
N PHE A 71 -3.39 8.86 11.34
CA PHE A 71 -2.16 8.60 10.58
C PHE A 71 -0.91 9.06 11.36
N LEU A 72 -0.94 10.22 12.01
CA LEU A 72 0.15 10.66 12.91
C LEU A 72 0.33 9.72 14.10
N LYS A 73 -0.77 9.22 14.67
CA LYS A 73 -0.72 8.18 15.72
C LYS A 73 -0.06 6.90 15.21
N ALA A 74 -0.42 6.42 14.02
CA ALA A 74 0.20 5.25 13.42
C ALA A 74 1.70 5.46 13.17
N ALA A 75 2.10 6.61 12.63
CA ALA A 75 3.50 6.95 12.41
C ALA A 75 4.32 6.94 13.71
N ARG A 76 3.78 7.53 14.79
CA ARG A 76 4.40 7.53 16.12
C ARG A 76 4.60 6.11 16.66
N LEU A 77 3.62 5.23 16.47
CA LEU A 77 3.70 3.82 16.88
C LEU A 77 4.75 3.03 16.08
N MET A 78 5.06 3.47 14.86
CA MET A 78 6.15 2.94 14.03
C MET A 78 7.52 3.55 14.38
N GLY A 79 7.58 4.50 15.33
CA GLY A 79 8.81 5.13 15.80
C GLY A 79 9.18 6.43 15.08
N ALA A 80 8.29 7.00 14.27
CA ALA A 80 8.52 8.32 13.67
C ALA A 80 8.42 9.45 14.71
N ASP A 81 9.30 10.44 14.61
CA ASP A 81 9.15 11.69 15.36
C ASP A 81 8.05 12.54 14.71
N THR A 82 7.06 12.90 15.51
CA THR A 82 5.88 13.67 15.07
C THR A 82 5.69 14.94 15.88
N ARG A 83 6.70 15.35 16.66
CA ARG A 83 6.67 16.61 17.42
C ARG A 83 6.61 17.78 16.46
N GLY A 84 5.61 18.65 16.64
CA GLY A 84 5.43 19.83 15.79
C GLY A 84 4.87 19.54 14.39
N ALA A 85 4.52 18.29 14.07
CA ALA A 85 3.90 17.96 12.78
C ALA A 85 2.52 18.61 12.67
N ALA A 86 2.25 19.24 11.52
CA ALA A 86 0.91 19.67 11.15
C ALA A 86 0.07 18.45 10.70
N THR A 87 -1.24 18.62 10.64
CA THR A 87 -2.15 17.60 10.11
C THR A 87 -1.84 17.25 8.65
N ASP A 88 -1.36 18.23 7.89
CA ASP A 88 -1.05 18.07 6.46
C ASP A 88 0.21 17.23 6.24
N ASP A 89 1.11 17.16 7.23
CA ASP A 89 2.31 16.34 7.19
C ASP A 89 2.01 14.85 7.43
N ALA A 90 0.81 14.52 7.93
CA ALA A 90 0.45 13.18 8.40
C ALA A 90 0.69 12.09 7.34
N GLY A 91 0.36 12.39 6.09
CA GLY A 91 0.50 11.48 4.96
C GLY A 91 1.95 11.19 4.60
N GLU A 92 2.81 12.21 4.62
CA GLU A 92 4.23 12.02 4.29
C GLU A 92 4.96 11.30 5.42
N ILE A 93 4.72 11.70 6.67
CA ILE A 93 5.37 11.11 7.84
C ILE A 93 5.08 9.61 7.94
N VAL A 94 3.82 9.20 7.79
CA VAL A 94 3.44 7.78 7.86
C VAL A 94 3.97 7.00 6.65
N ALA A 95 4.00 7.60 5.45
CA ALA A 95 4.57 6.97 4.26
C ALA A 95 6.06 6.72 4.47
N GLN A 96 6.81 7.72 4.95
CA GLN A 96 8.24 7.57 5.21
C GLN A 96 8.52 6.52 6.30
N ALA A 97 7.74 6.51 7.38
CA ALA A 97 7.87 5.50 8.43
C ALA A 97 7.71 4.08 7.89
N VAL A 98 6.75 3.87 6.98
CA VAL A 98 6.52 2.58 6.32
C VAL A 98 7.64 2.25 5.34
N ILE A 99 8.13 3.23 4.58
CA ILE A 99 9.26 3.06 3.66
C ILE A 99 10.52 2.60 4.41
N GLU A 100 10.79 3.14 5.59
CA GLU A 100 11.93 2.70 6.41
C GLU A 100 11.79 1.24 6.89
N VAL A 101 10.56 0.78 7.16
CA VAL A 101 10.29 -0.65 7.44
C VAL A 101 10.48 -1.48 6.16
N MET A 102 9.99 -1.02 5.01
CA MET A 102 10.12 -1.70 3.72
C MET A 102 11.59 -1.91 3.35
N LYS A 103 12.44 -0.88 3.50
CA LYS A 103 13.89 -0.97 3.26
C LYS A 103 14.55 -2.01 4.16
N LYS A 104 14.22 -2.03 5.46
CA LYS A 104 14.74 -3.02 6.42
C LYS A 104 14.29 -4.45 6.09
N ALA A 105 13.09 -4.60 5.54
CA ALA A 105 12.54 -5.87 5.08
C ALA A 105 12.94 -6.24 3.65
N GLN A 106 13.81 -5.44 3.01
CA GLN A 106 14.29 -5.66 1.63
C GLN A 106 13.16 -5.80 0.61
N ILE A 107 12.08 -5.03 0.79
CA ILE A 107 10.98 -4.97 -0.19
C ILE A 107 11.47 -4.28 -1.47
N PRO A 108 11.03 -4.74 -2.66
CA PRO A 108 11.33 -4.06 -3.92
C PRO A 108 10.90 -2.59 -3.92
N ASN A 109 11.68 -1.74 -4.58
CA ASN A 109 11.40 -0.31 -4.65
C ASN A 109 10.32 0.01 -5.70
N GLY A 110 9.07 -0.20 -5.34
CA GLY A 110 7.91 0.15 -6.17
C GLY A 110 7.58 -0.87 -7.26
N LEU A 111 6.52 -0.57 -8.00
CA LEU A 111 5.93 -1.46 -9.00
C LEU A 111 6.91 -1.77 -10.15
N ARG A 112 7.81 -0.83 -10.49
CA ARG A 112 8.86 -1.09 -11.48
C ARG A 112 9.78 -2.24 -11.10
N ALA A 113 10.10 -2.35 -9.81
CA ALA A 113 10.97 -3.40 -9.30
C ALA A 113 10.34 -4.80 -9.37
N VAL A 114 9.02 -4.90 -9.61
CA VAL A 114 8.31 -6.15 -9.85
C VAL A 114 7.77 -6.27 -11.29
N GLY A 115 8.32 -5.49 -12.22
CA GLY A 115 8.11 -5.64 -13.66
C GLY A 115 6.92 -4.86 -14.26
N TYR A 116 6.30 -3.96 -13.49
CA TYR A 116 5.30 -3.04 -14.02
C TYR A 116 5.92 -1.78 -14.62
N THR A 117 5.15 -1.16 -15.51
CA THR A 117 5.49 0.05 -16.23
C THR A 117 4.29 1.01 -16.21
N PRO A 118 4.47 2.31 -16.48
CA PRO A 118 3.35 3.26 -16.58
C PRO A 118 2.25 2.83 -17.57
N GLU A 119 2.62 2.08 -18.61
CA GLU A 119 1.71 1.52 -19.61
C GLU A 119 0.72 0.51 -19.01
N ASP A 120 1.04 -0.07 -17.85
CA ASP A 120 0.19 -1.04 -17.16
C ASP A 120 -0.89 -0.39 -16.28
N VAL A 121 -0.81 0.94 -16.05
CA VAL A 121 -1.66 1.64 -15.08
C VAL A 121 -3.14 1.51 -15.43
N ASP A 122 -3.50 1.52 -16.71
CA ASP A 122 -4.90 1.39 -17.13
C ASP A 122 -5.48 0.06 -16.70
N ALA A 123 -4.76 -1.04 -16.94
CA ALA A 123 -5.17 -2.37 -16.52
C ALA A 123 -5.19 -2.52 -14.98
N LEU A 124 -4.23 -1.89 -14.29
CA LEU A 124 -4.20 -1.86 -12.82
C LEU A 124 -5.42 -1.11 -12.25
N VAL A 125 -5.82 0.01 -12.86
CA VAL A 125 -7.02 0.77 -12.49
C VAL A 125 -8.28 -0.06 -12.73
N GLU A 126 -8.41 -0.68 -13.91
CA GLU A 126 -9.54 -1.57 -14.21
C GLU A 126 -9.68 -2.70 -13.18
N GLY A 127 -8.55 -3.28 -12.72
CA GLY A 127 -8.58 -4.36 -11.74
C GLY A 127 -8.88 -3.93 -10.29
N VAL A 128 -8.60 -2.69 -9.90
CA VAL A 128 -8.90 -2.18 -8.53
C VAL A 128 -10.33 -1.66 -8.39
N LEU A 129 -10.94 -1.13 -9.46
CA LEU A 129 -12.28 -0.53 -9.41
C LEU A 129 -13.36 -1.48 -8.86
N PRO A 130 -13.41 -2.78 -9.23
CA PRO A 130 -14.38 -3.73 -8.69
C PRO A 130 -14.19 -4.07 -7.21
N GLN A 131 -13.06 -3.72 -6.59
CA GLN A 131 -12.71 -4.10 -5.20
C GLN A 131 -13.45 -3.24 -4.15
N HIS A 132 -14.72 -2.96 -4.37
CA HIS A 132 -15.55 -2.05 -3.58
C HIS A 132 -15.60 -2.36 -2.08
N ARG A 133 -15.51 -3.65 -1.70
CA ARG A 133 -15.59 -4.06 -0.30
C ARG A 133 -14.48 -3.45 0.55
N VAL A 134 -13.31 -3.21 -0.04
CA VAL A 134 -12.14 -2.65 0.64
C VAL A 134 -11.91 -1.19 0.26
N THR A 135 -12.15 -0.81 -1.00
CA THR A 135 -11.89 0.58 -1.44
C THR A 135 -12.86 1.59 -0.84
N LYS A 136 -14.12 1.20 -0.58
CA LYS A 136 -15.14 2.08 0.03
C LYS A 136 -14.94 2.33 1.52
N LEU A 137 -14.05 1.58 2.18
CA LEU A 137 -13.71 1.78 3.60
C LEU A 137 -12.62 2.84 3.82
N SER A 138 -12.09 3.41 2.73
CA SER A 138 -11.13 4.50 2.80
C SER A 138 -11.74 5.73 3.51
N PRO A 139 -11.01 6.39 4.44
CA PRO A 139 -11.48 7.63 5.06
C PRO A 139 -11.58 8.79 4.06
N ARG A 140 -10.99 8.63 2.87
CA ARG A 140 -11.14 9.53 1.73
C ARG A 140 -11.60 8.73 0.51
N PRO A 141 -12.79 9.00 -0.06
CA PRO A 141 -13.26 8.31 -1.26
C PRO A 141 -12.27 8.47 -2.43
N ALA A 142 -11.94 7.36 -3.10
CA ALA A 142 -11.07 7.35 -4.28
C ALA A 142 -11.88 7.04 -5.54
N LYS A 143 -11.56 7.74 -6.63
CA LYS A 143 -12.09 7.54 -7.99
C LYS A 143 -11.03 6.92 -8.90
N ALA A 144 -11.39 6.61 -10.14
CA ALA A 144 -10.48 6.01 -11.11
C ALA A 144 -9.22 6.88 -11.35
N GLU A 145 -9.40 8.20 -11.38
CA GLU A 145 -8.31 9.16 -11.57
C GLU A 145 -7.35 9.17 -10.37
N ASP A 146 -7.88 9.02 -9.15
CA ASP A 146 -7.06 8.90 -7.95
C ASP A 146 -6.25 7.60 -8.00
N PHE A 147 -6.86 6.46 -8.39
CA PHE A 147 -6.14 5.20 -8.54
C PHE A 147 -5.05 5.26 -9.60
N ARG A 148 -5.28 5.93 -10.73
CA ARG A 148 -4.26 6.18 -11.74
C ARG A 148 -3.04 6.87 -11.12
N GLN A 149 -3.26 7.96 -10.38
CA GLN A 149 -2.17 8.68 -9.72
C GLN A 149 -1.48 7.81 -8.66
N LEU A 150 -2.25 7.08 -7.84
CA LEU A 150 -1.71 6.17 -6.82
C LEU A 150 -0.80 5.10 -7.42
N PHE A 151 -1.16 4.50 -8.55
CA PHE A 151 -0.29 3.53 -9.23
C PHE A 151 0.96 4.18 -9.82
N LEU A 152 0.85 5.37 -10.41
CA LEU A 152 1.99 6.13 -10.91
C LEU A 152 2.97 6.50 -9.77
N ASP A 153 2.46 6.99 -8.66
CA ASP A 153 3.24 7.33 -7.46
C ASP A 153 3.85 6.09 -6.78
N SER A 154 3.33 4.89 -7.08
CA SER A 154 3.85 3.62 -6.59
C SER A 154 4.90 3.00 -7.52
N MET A 155 5.18 3.60 -8.69
CA MET A 155 6.19 3.07 -9.63
C MET A 155 7.59 3.04 -9.02
N THR A 156 7.92 4.06 -8.22
CA THR A 156 9.15 4.17 -7.45
C THR A 156 8.83 4.88 -6.15
N ILE A 157 9.22 4.30 -5.02
CA ILE A 157 8.77 4.70 -3.69
C ILE A 157 9.86 5.50 -2.94
N TRP A 158 11.14 5.20 -3.18
CA TRP A 158 12.30 5.92 -2.63
C TRP A 158 13.49 6.00 -3.58
#